data_AF-A0A0C2N0J1-F1
#
_entry.id   AF-A0A0C2N0J1-F1
#
_cell.length_a   1.000
_cell.length_b   1.000
_cell.length_c   1.000
_cell.angle_alpha   90.00
_cell.angle_beta   90.00
_cell.angle_gamma   90.00
#
_symmetry.space_group_name_H-M   'P 1'
#
loop_
_entity.id
_entity.type
_entity.pdbx_description
1 polymer ?
#
loop_
_entity_poly.entity_id
_entity_poly.type
_entity_poly.pdbx_seq_one_letter_code
_entity_poly.pdbx_strand_id
1 'polypeptide(L)'
;MLKAAVFLFVIKMIDAQLLGGWDKLHPLDDEEKKVFEHVKKSFEDGTHGLKSFKSAYAELLKHATDANIKVQEQVVAGTNFLFEIPTSDPTARKLYLKVFRGLPFDPVIEVEYLDTKHPQ
;
A
#
# COMPACT_ATOMS: atom_id res chain seq x y z
N MET A 1 -12.16 36.04 -24.59
CA MET A 1 -11.34 35.95 -23.38
C MET A 1 -11.62 34.61 -22.73
N LEU A 2 -10.58 33.79 -22.60
CA LEU A 2 -10.65 32.34 -22.48
C LEU A 2 -10.44 31.91 -21.01
N LYS A 3 -11.32 31.04 -20.52
CA LYS A 3 -11.15 30.04 -19.45
C LYS A 3 -10.80 30.53 -18.03
N ALA A 4 -11.85 30.73 -17.22
CA ALA A 4 -11.80 30.51 -15.77
C ALA A 4 -12.87 29.46 -15.42
N ALA A 5 -12.67 28.24 -15.91
CA ALA A 5 -13.60 27.13 -15.70
C ALA A 5 -12.86 25.79 -15.60
N VAL A 6 -11.73 25.76 -14.89
CA VAL A 6 -11.05 24.49 -14.57
C VAL A 6 -10.33 24.63 -13.22
N PHE A 7 -11.04 24.91 -12.13
CA PHE A 7 -10.46 24.74 -10.79
C PHE A 7 -11.51 24.56 -9.70
N LEU A 8 -12.65 23.96 -10.05
CA LEU A 8 -13.78 23.84 -9.14
C LEU A 8 -14.55 22.52 -9.33
N PHE A 9 -13.87 21.41 -9.60
CA PHE A 9 -14.55 20.10 -9.64
C PHE A 9 -13.77 18.91 -9.07
N VAL A 10 -12.53 19.11 -8.60
CA VAL A 10 -11.76 18.05 -7.89
C VAL A 10 -11.76 18.29 -6.37
N ILE A 11 -12.82 18.90 -5.84
CA ILE A 11 -13.01 19.11 -4.39
C ILE A 11 -14.39 18.56 -3.95
N LYS A 12 -14.83 17.46 -4.56
CA LYS A 12 -16.13 16.84 -4.23
C LYS A 12 -16.09 15.37 -3.82
N MET A 13 -14.91 14.77 -3.66
CA MET A 13 -14.76 13.44 -3.04
C MET A 13 -13.57 13.39 -2.08
N ILE A 14 -13.32 14.50 -1.37
CA ILE A 14 -12.49 14.45 -0.17
C ILE A 14 -13.50 14.21 0.96
N ASP A 15 -13.94 12.95 1.10
CA ASP A 15 -14.19 12.46 2.46
C ASP A 15 -12.96 12.86 3.26
N ALA A 16 -13.16 13.53 4.39
CA ALA A 16 -12.11 14.14 5.18
C ALA A 16 -11.10 13.08 5.68
N GLN A 17 -10.22 12.59 4.80
CA GLN A 17 -8.96 11.95 5.16
C GLN A 17 -8.15 13.07 5.82
N LEU A 18 -8.04 12.98 7.15
CA LEU A 18 -7.12 13.80 7.92
C LEU A 18 -5.75 13.73 7.24
N LEU A 19 -5.24 14.86 6.76
CA LEU A 19 -3.90 14.94 6.19
C LEU A 19 -2.89 14.35 7.20
N GLY A 20 -2.17 13.31 6.78
CA GLY A 20 -1.20 12.60 7.61
C GLY A 20 -1.76 11.50 8.53
N GLY A 21 -3.07 11.29 8.60
CA GLY A 21 -3.69 10.16 9.31
C GLY A 21 -3.83 8.93 8.40
N TRP A 22 -3.88 7.74 9.00
CA TRP A 22 -4.35 6.55 8.31
C TRP A 22 -5.86 6.64 8.10
N ASP A 23 -6.32 6.24 6.94
CA ASP A 23 -7.74 6.12 6.66
C ASP A 23 -8.35 4.83 7.26
N LYS A 24 -9.59 4.53 6.89
CA LYS A 24 -10.25 3.30 7.37
C LYS A 24 -9.83 2.12 6.52
N LEU A 25 -9.45 1.04 7.20
CA LEU A 25 -9.19 -0.25 6.59
C LEU A 25 -10.35 -0.71 5.68
N HIS A 26 -10.05 -0.96 4.40
CA HIS A 26 -11.03 -1.34 3.38
C HIS A 26 -10.48 -2.42 2.41
N PRO A 27 -11.33 -3.11 1.63
CA PRO A 27 -10.88 -4.04 0.59
C PRO A 27 -10.19 -3.31 -0.55
N LEU A 28 -9.24 -3.96 -1.22
CA LEU A 28 -8.47 -3.33 -2.30
C LEU A 28 -9.36 -2.90 -3.49
N ASP A 29 -9.15 -1.66 -3.92
CA ASP A 29 -9.63 -1.16 -5.20
C ASP A 29 -8.68 -1.55 -6.37
N ASP A 30 -8.97 -1.06 -7.57
CA ASP A 30 -8.20 -1.43 -8.78
C ASP A 30 -6.81 -0.77 -8.86
N GLU A 31 -6.60 0.36 -8.18
CA GLU A 31 -5.30 1.02 -8.10
C GLU A 31 -4.42 0.33 -7.05
N GLU A 32 -4.99 0.03 -5.89
CA GLU A 32 -4.32 -0.67 -4.80
C GLU A 32 -3.92 -2.09 -5.19
N LYS A 33 -4.76 -2.81 -5.95
CA LYS A 33 -4.39 -4.09 -6.56
C LYS A 33 -3.16 -3.98 -7.45
N LYS A 34 -3.04 -2.91 -8.24
CA LYS A 34 -1.87 -2.70 -9.11
C LYS A 34 -0.61 -2.46 -8.30
N VAL A 35 -0.70 -1.69 -7.21
CA VAL A 35 0.42 -1.46 -6.29
C VAL A 35 0.82 -2.78 -5.64
N PHE A 36 -0.14 -3.54 -5.11
CA PHE A 36 0.09 -4.83 -4.47
C PHE A 36 0.74 -5.85 -5.41
N GLU A 37 0.21 -5.99 -6.63
CA GLU A 37 0.74 -6.90 -7.65
C GLU A 37 2.11 -6.47 -8.16
N HIS A 38 2.36 -5.15 -8.27
CA HIS A 38 3.68 -4.63 -8.58
C HIS A 38 4.69 -5.06 -7.51
N VAL A 39 4.36 -4.87 -6.23
CA VAL A 39 5.21 -5.25 -5.10
C VAL A 39 5.46 -6.75 -5.07
N LYS A 40 4.44 -7.60 -5.30
CA LYS A 40 4.62 -9.06 -5.38
C LYS A 40 5.63 -9.48 -6.45
N LYS A 41 5.61 -8.81 -7.60
CA LYS A 41 6.50 -9.10 -8.74
C LYS A 41 7.91 -8.56 -8.52
N SER A 42 8.04 -7.37 -7.95
CA SER A 42 9.33 -6.71 -7.73
C SER A 42 9.99 -7.09 -6.40
N PHE A 43 9.32 -7.87 -5.55
CA PHE A 43 9.82 -8.20 -4.21
C PHE A 43 11.18 -8.92 -4.22
N GLU A 44 11.51 -9.66 -5.27
CA GLU A 44 12.80 -10.35 -5.38
C GLU A 44 13.93 -9.41 -5.85
N ASP A 45 13.60 -8.39 -6.63
CA ASP A 45 14.55 -7.48 -7.27
C ASP A 45 14.65 -6.09 -6.57
N GLY A 46 13.77 -5.80 -5.61
CA GLY A 46 13.45 -4.44 -5.18
C GLY A 46 13.23 -4.23 -3.68
N THR A 47 14.03 -4.86 -2.81
CA THR A 47 13.93 -4.67 -1.34
C THR A 47 14.80 -3.54 -0.80
N HIS A 48 15.11 -2.52 -1.60
CA HIS A 48 16.05 -1.45 -1.23
C HIS A 48 15.67 -0.71 0.07
N GLY A 49 14.38 -0.65 0.43
CA GLY A 49 13.89 0.02 1.65
C GLY A 49 13.64 -0.89 2.85
N LEU A 50 13.76 -2.22 2.70
CA LEU A 50 13.33 -3.16 3.74
C LEU A 50 14.40 -3.28 4.84
N LYS A 51 14.09 -2.81 6.06
CA LYS A 51 15.04 -2.86 7.21
C LYS A 51 15.50 -4.27 7.57
N SER A 52 14.70 -5.30 7.25
CA SER A 52 15.05 -6.70 7.47
C SER A 52 14.26 -7.61 6.54
N PHE A 53 14.96 -8.47 5.80
CA PHE A 53 14.36 -9.43 4.87
C PHE A 53 14.18 -10.80 5.50
N LYS A 54 12.94 -11.32 5.48
CA LYS A 54 12.59 -12.67 5.93
C LYS A 54 12.04 -13.45 4.74
N SER A 55 12.83 -14.37 4.20
CA SER A 55 12.48 -15.16 3.01
C SER A 55 11.14 -15.90 3.17
N ALA A 56 10.85 -16.43 4.36
CA ALA A 56 9.57 -17.09 4.64
C ALA A 56 8.36 -16.16 4.42
N TYR A 57 8.47 -14.88 4.77
CA TYR A 57 7.38 -13.93 4.57
C TYR A 57 7.26 -13.46 3.13
N ALA A 58 8.38 -13.41 2.40
CA ALA A 58 8.39 -13.16 0.96
C ALA A 58 7.57 -14.24 0.21
N GLU A 59 7.78 -15.51 0.56
CA GLU A 59 7.02 -16.62 -0.03
C GLU A 59 5.53 -16.53 0.29
N LEU A 60 5.17 -16.23 1.54
CA LEU A 60 3.77 -16.02 1.93
C LEU A 60 3.11 -14.86 1.16
N LEU A 61 3.85 -13.77 0.93
CA LEU A 61 3.39 -12.63 0.14
C LEU A 61 3.15 -13.01 -1.33
N LYS A 62 4.04 -13.80 -1.95
CA LYS A 62 3.89 -14.24 -3.35
C LYS A 62 2.63 -15.08 -3.56
N HIS A 63 2.29 -15.92 -2.59
CA HIS A 63 1.11 -16.79 -2.65
C HIS A 63 -0.18 -16.13 -2.17
N ALA A 64 -0.12 -14.88 -1.68
CA ALA A 64 -1.30 -14.15 -1.25
C ALA A 64 -2.25 -13.85 -2.42
N THR A 65 -3.54 -14.06 -2.18
CA THR A 65 -4.62 -13.73 -3.11
C THR A 65 -5.37 -12.49 -2.64
N ASP A 66 -5.74 -11.62 -3.58
CA ASP A 66 -6.34 -10.31 -3.27
C ASP A 66 -7.71 -10.41 -2.59
N ALA A 67 -8.38 -11.56 -2.68
CA ALA A 67 -9.78 -11.76 -2.29
C ALA A 67 -10.11 -11.45 -0.83
N ASN A 68 -9.11 -11.38 0.06
CA ASN A 68 -9.29 -11.06 1.48
C ASN A 68 -8.27 -10.06 2.03
N ILE A 69 -7.49 -9.43 1.16
CA ILE A 69 -6.52 -8.43 1.59
C ILE A 69 -7.29 -7.15 1.89
N LYS A 70 -6.89 -6.49 2.97
CA LYS A 70 -7.39 -5.17 3.31
C LYS A 70 -6.23 -4.18 3.32
N VAL A 71 -6.54 -2.92 3.14
CA VAL A 71 -5.55 -1.86 3.05
C VAL A 71 -6.07 -0.61 3.73
N GLN A 72 -5.15 0.15 4.29
CA GLN A 72 -5.36 1.51 4.74
C GLN A 72 -4.30 2.39 4.10
N GLU A 73 -4.69 3.59 3.72
CA GLU A 73 -3.84 4.59 3.11
C GLU A 73 -3.51 5.70 4.08
N GLN A 74 -2.34 6.31 3.89
CA GLN A 74 -1.95 7.55 4.55
C GLN A 74 -1.30 8.47 3.53
N VAL A 75 -1.95 9.60 3.27
CA VAL A 75 -1.45 10.65 2.37
C VAL A 75 -0.35 11.44 3.09
N VAL A 76 0.83 11.48 2.47
CA VAL A 76 2.04 12.21 2.91
C VAL A 76 2.60 13.01 1.72
N ALA A 77 3.92 13.20 1.62
CA ALA A 77 4.58 13.61 0.36
C ALA A 77 4.63 12.44 -0.65
N GLY A 78 3.47 11.86 -0.95
CA GLY A 78 3.29 10.54 -1.55
C GLY A 78 2.12 9.82 -0.86
N THR A 79 2.09 8.50 -0.96
CA THR A 79 1.06 7.67 -0.31
C THR A 79 1.72 6.47 0.36
N ASN A 80 1.45 6.28 1.65
CA ASN A 80 1.73 5.02 2.33
C ASN A 80 0.52 4.10 2.21
N PHE A 81 0.75 2.85 1.84
CA PHE A 81 -0.21 1.77 1.89
C PHE A 81 0.20 0.81 3.00
N LEU A 82 -0.76 0.38 3.82
CA LEU A 82 -0.55 -0.68 4.80
C LEU A 82 -1.54 -1.81 4.54
N PHE A 83 -1.04 -2.85 3.87
CA PHE A 83 -1.80 -4.04 3.54
C PHE A 83 -1.82 -5.00 4.73
N GLU A 84 -3.01 -5.46 5.07
CA GLU A 84 -3.29 -6.57 5.96
C GLU A 84 -3.59 -7.82 5.10
N ILE A 85 -2.67 -8.77 5.13
CA ILE A 85 -2.67 -9.97 4.27
C ILE A 85 -2.94 -11.19 5.15
N PRO A 86 -4.12 -11.81 5.07
CA PRO A 86 -4.36 -13.10 5.69
C PRO A 86 -3.46 -14.16 5.06
N THR A 87 -2.88 -15.04 5.86
CA THR A 87 -2.10 -16.18 5.36
C THR A 87 -2.69 -17.49 5.86
N SER A 88 -2.41 -18.57 5.15
CA SER A 88 -2.74 -19.93 5.58
C SER A 88 -1.75 -20.51 6.60
N ASP A 89 -0.67 -19.79 6.92
CA ASP A 89 0.36 -20.25 7.85
C ASP A 89 -0.13 -20.10 9.32
N PRO A 90 -0.16 -21.19 10.11
CA PRO A 90 -0.65 -21.15 11.48
C PRO A 90 0.23 -20.31 12.42
N THR A 91 1.51 -20.11 12.08
CA THR A 91 2.48 -19.31 12.83
C THR A 91 2.52 -17.85 12.39
N ALA A 92 2.05 -17.57 11.17
CA ALA A 92 2.07 -16.25 10.55
C ALA A 92 0.72 -15.88 9.93
N ARG A 93 -0.40 -16.14 10.64
CA ARG A 93 -1.81 -16.01 10.16
C ARG A 93 -2.16 -14.69 9.48
N LYS A 94 -1.37 -13.65 9.74
CA LYS A 94 -1.50 -12.33 9.15
C LYS A 94 -0.11 -11.76 8.90
N LEU A 95 0.08 -11.17 7.73
CA LEU A 95 1.23 -10.34 7.38
C LEU A 95 0.77 -8.90 7.18
N TYR A 96 1.59 -7.98 7.65
CA TYR A 96 1.47 -6.56 7.45
C TYR A 96 2.57 -6.12 6.48
N LEU A 97 2.17 -5.54 5.37
CA LEU A 97 3.06 -5.03 4.34
C LEU A 97 2.86 -3.52 4.24
N LYS A 98 3.90 -2.74 4.54
CA LYS A 98 3.89 -1.29 4.33
C LYS A 98 4.66 -0.93 3.07
N VAL A 99 4.02 -0.17 2.19
CA VAL A 99 4.56 0.26 0.90
C VAL A 99 4.45 1.77 0.81
N PHE A 100 5.54 2.44 0.47
CA PHE A 100 5.53 3.84 0.10
C PHE A 100 5.44 3.97 -1.42
N ARG A 101 4.56 4.86 -1.88
CA ARG A 101 4.48 5.30 -3.27
C ARG A 101 4.80 6.78 -3.34
N GLY A 102 5.81 7.13 -4.13
CA GLY A 102 6.21 8.51 -4.42
C GLY A 102 5.13 9.31 -5.15
N LEU A 103 5.39 10.60 -5.32
CA LEU A 103 4.49 11.50 -6.03
C LEU A 103 4.34 11.08 -7.51
N PRO A 104 3.22 11.41 -8.18
CA PRO A 104 2.98 10.98 -9.56
C PRO A 104 4.05 11.38 -10.58
N PHE A 105 4.79 12.47 -10.32
CA PHE A 105 5.86 12.95 -11.19
C PHE A 105 7.19 12.20 -10.99
N ASP A 106 7.32 11.43 -9.91
CA ASP A 106 8.46 10.57 -9.60
C ASP A 106 7.97 9.28 -8.90
N PRO A 107 7.35 8.36 -9.67
CA PRO A 107 6.65 7.21 -9.12
C PRO A 107 7.65 6.14 -8.66
N VAL A 108 8.16 6.31 -7.45
CA VAL A 108 8.93 5.30 -6.74
C VAL A 108 7.98 4.42 -5.93
N ILE A 109 8.17 3.09 -5.96
CA ILE A 109 7.46 2.14 -5.09
C ILE A 109 8.49 1.43 -4.22
N GLU A 110 8.35 1.59 -2.91
CA GLU A 110 9.30 1.07 -1.93
C GLU A 110 8.57 0.24 -0.87
N VAL A 111 9.10 -0.96 -0.57
CA VAL A 111 8.62 -1.73 0.58
C VAL A 111 9.39 -1.29 1.82
N GLU A 112 8.66 -0.74 2.79
CA GLU A 112 9.22 -0.23 4.04
C GLU A 112 9.12 -1.26 5.20
N TYR A 113 8.14 -2.16 5.14
CA TYR A 113 7.85 -3.10 6.23
C TYR A 113 7.21 -4.40 5.72
N LEU A 114 7.66 -5.53 6.27
CA LEU A 114 6.98 -6.83 6.13
C LEU A 114 7.16 -7.66 7.41
N ASP A 115 6.11 -7.82 8.21
CA ASP A 115 6.13 -8.69 9.39
C ASP A 115 4.71 -9.15 9.80
N THR A 116 4.62 -9.98 10.83
CA THR A 116 3.34 -10.47 11.38
C THR A 116 2.74 -9.55 12.43
N LYS A 117 3.48 -8.53 12.87
CA LYS A 117 3.02 -7.49 13.80
C LYS A 117 2.58 -6.26 13.04
N HIS A 118 1.53 -5.60 13.52
CA HIS A 118 1.15 -4.30 12.97
C HIS A 118 2.30 -3.30 13.23
N PRO A 119 2.73 -2.49 12.24
CA PRO A 119 3.73 -1.46 12.47
C PRO A 119 3.20 -0.44 13.49
N GLN A 120 4.04 -0.07 14.48
CA GLN A 120 3.72 0.92 15.51
C GLN A 120 3.83 2.35 14.97
#